data_AF-A0A1C2I562-F1
#
_entry.id   AF-A0A1C2I562-F1
#
_cell.length_a   1.000
_cell.length_b   1.000
_cell.length_c   1.000
_cell.angle_alpha   90.00
_cell.angle_beta   90.00
_cell.angle_gamma   90.00
#
_symmetry.space_group_name_H-M   'P 1'
#
loop_
_entity.id
_entity.type
_entity.pdbx_description
1 polymer ?
#
loop_
_entity_poly.entity_id
_entity_poly.type
_entity_poly.pdbx_seq_one_letter_code
_entity_poly.pdbx_strand_id
1 'polypeptide(L)'
;MASIGPRYDRDKNLIGWQARVIRKGFPTRSKTFRGKKEAEQWARSIESEMDKGVWRDYSRAETTTVADMLARYAREVLPDKKARQSTESLIKILTESELGHMPLAAVSPESVAAYRDHRLKTISKKTGKPVAPQTVRHALSLLSRVVNIAMKEWGIPLAHGNPCLQIKMPTPAKSRDRRLLDDEETRLLIACAESRNPYLRPAVIFAIQTAMRAGEMLEKWELNKESGSQEKKSIGLQWSDVDLQKRTAHLPTTKNGEARTVPLSSRAIRVLSDLPHNPNDPRVFGTTYEGIHQSFVRACKRAGIEDLRFHDLRHEATSRFFEKGLREMQVAAITGHKTLQMLKRYTHLKAEDLAKLLG
;
A
#
# COMPACT_ATOMS: atom_id res chain seq x y z
N MET A 1 4.27 31.66 38.19
CA MET A 1 3.67 32.99 37.98
C MET A 1 4.09 33.49 36.62
N ALA A 2 3.14 33.92 35.81
CA ALA A 2 3.43 34.54 34.53
C ALA A 2 3.99 35.96 34.71
N SER A 3 5.04 36.29 33.97
CA SER A 3 5.54 37.66 33.84
C SER A 3 5.27 38.19 32.44
N ILE A 4 4.93 39.47 32.34
CA ILE A 4 4.59 40.12 31.07
C ILE A 4 5.41 41.39 30.97
N GLY A 5 6.23 41.48 29.93
CA GLY A 5 7.13 42.61 29.70
C GLY A 5 7.00 43.18 28.29
N PRO A 6 7.17 44.49 28.10
CA PRO A 6 7.28 45.08 26.78
C PRO A 6 8.57 44.58 26.10
N ARG A 7 8.51 44.40 24.78
CA ARG A 7 9.65 44.04 23.94
C ARG A 7 9.91 45.20 22.98
N TYR A 8 11.18 45.59 22.86
CA TYR A 8 11.61 46.71 22.03
C TYR A 8 12.54 46.22 20.91
N ASP A 9 12.54 46.90 19.77
CA ASP A 9 13.56 46.72 18.74
C ASP A 9 14.87 47.44 19.09
N ARG A 10 15.84 47.42 18.17
CA ARG A 10 17.14 48.08 18.32
C ARG A 10 17.01 49.61 18.45
N ASP A 11 15.93 50.18 17.90
CA ASP A 11 15.65 51.61 17.88
C ASP A 11 14.74 52.04 19.06
N LYS A 12 14.53 51.14 20.03
CA LYS A 12 13.68 51.32 21.22
C LYS A 12 12.19 51.51 20.91
N ASN A 13 11.72 51.14 19.72
CA ASN A 13 10.29 51.11 19.44
C ASN A 13 9.65 49.86 20.05
N LEU A 14 8.46 50.02 20.60
CA LEU A 14 7.69 48.90 21.16
C LEU A 14 7.23 47.98 20.01
N ILE A 15 7.79 46.77 19.96
CA ILE A 15 7.44 45.75 18.97
C ILE A 15 6.40 44.75 19.47
N GLY A 16 6.09 44.76 20.77
CA GLY A 16 5.02 43.95 21.35
C GLY A 16 5.20 43.68 22.85
N TRP A 17 4.41 42.75 23.36
CA TRP A 17 4.39 42.32 24.75
C TRP A 17 4.73 40.83 24.83
N GLN A 18 5.79 40.48 25.54
CA GLN A 18 6.18 39.09 25.77
C GLN A 18 5.58 38.60 27.08
N ALA A 19 4.74 37.57 27.01
CA ALA A 19 4.33 36.79 28.17
C ALA A 19 5.30 35.62 28.38
N ARG A 20 5.70 35.37 29.63
CA ARG A 20 6.54 34.25 30.05
C ARG A 20 5.88 33.54 31.22
N VAL A 21 5.51 32.27 31.04
CA VAL A 21 4.90 31.42 32.06
C VAL A 21 5.97 30.45 32.59
N ILE A 22 6.23 30.54 33.89
CA ILE A 22 7.14 29.65 34.62
C ILE A 22 6.34 28.98 35.75
N ARG A 23 6.23 27.65 35.69
CA ARG A 23 5.55 26.80 36.67
C ARG A 23 6.40 25.57 36.96
N LYS A 24 6.54 25.22 38.25
CA LYS A 24 7.35 24.06 38.69
C LYS A 24 6.79 22.78 38.07
N GLY A 25 7.64 21.95 37.48
CA GLY A 25 7.24 20.71 36.81
C GLY A 25 6.79 20.88 35.36
N PHE A 26 6.73 22.10 34.83
CA PHE A 26 6.40 22.38 33.44
C PHE A 26 7.54 23.13 32.73
N PRO A 27 7.70 22.96 31.40
CA PRO A 27 8.67 23.74 30.64
C PRO A 27 8.29 25.22 30.62
N THR A 28 9.30 26.10 30.64
CA THR A 28 9.08 27.54 30.51
C THR A 28 8.48 27.85 29.14
N ARG A 29 7.36 28.58 29.13
CA ARG A 29 6.68 29.00 27.90
C ARG A 29 6.81 30.51 27.74
N SER A 30 7.08 30.96 26.52
CA SER A 30 6.98 32.39 26.21
C SER A 30 6.40 32.61 24.82
N LYS A 31 5.59 33.66 24.67
CA LYS A 31 5.01 34.08 23.39
C LYS A 31 4.87 35.59 23.37
N THR A 32 5.09 36.19 22.22
CA THR A 32 5.02 37.65 22.02
C THR A 32 3.74 38.01 21.27
N PHE A 33 3.03 39.02 21.77
CA PHE A 33 1.76 39.51 21.23
C PHE A 33 1.87 40.99 20.89
N ARG A 34 0.96 41.50 20.05
CA ARG A 34 0.91 42.94 19.76
C ARG A 34 0.29 43.71 20.92
N GLY A 35 -0.74 43.15 21.57
CA GLY A 35 -1.40 43.77 22.72
C GLY A 35 -1.00 43.17 24.08
N LYS A 36 -0.89 44.02 25.12
CA LYS A 36 -0.66 43.58 26.51
C LYS A 36 -1.76 42.64 27.00
N LYS A 37 -3.02 42.99 26.70
CA LYS A 37 -4.21 42.23 27.12
C LYS A 37 -4.25 40.82 26.51
N GLU A 38 -3.80 40.66 25.27
CA GLU A 38 -3.67 39.35 24.60
C GLU A 38 -2.60 38.51 25.30
N ALA A 39 -1.45 39.12 25.63
CA ALA A 39 -0.38 38.45 26.37
C ALA A 39 -0.85 37.98 27.76
N GLU A 40 -1.64 38.80 28.47
CA GLU A 40 -2.26 38.46 29.75
C GLU A 40 -3.26 37.30 29.64
N GLN A 41 -4.15 37.34 28.65
CA GLN A 41 -5.13 36.28 28.42
C GLN A 41 -4.46 34.95 28.07
N TRP A 42 -3.46 34.96 27.18
CA TRP A 42 -2.70 33.77 26.84
C TRP A 42 -1.98 33.19 28.05
N ALA A 43 -1.30 34.04 28.83
CA ALA A 43 -0.60 33.60 30.05
C ALA A 43 -1.55 32.93 31.05
N ARG A 44 -2.73 33.53 31.29
CA ARG A 44 -3.76 32.96 32.17
C ARG A 44 -4.32 31.63 31.65
N SER A 45 -4.53 31.50 30.34
CA SER A 45 -4.99 30.24 29.74
C SER A 45 -4.00 29.12 29.99
N ILE A 46 -2.71 29.36 29.71
CA ILE A 46 -1.65 28.37 29.92
C ILE A 46 -1.53 28.00 31.40
N GLU A 47 -1.52 28.97 32.31
CA GLU A 47 -1.49 28.67 33.75
C GLU A 47 -2.71 27.84 34.18
N SER A 48 -3.91 28.17 33.69
CA SER A 48 -5.12 27.40 33.99
C SER A 48 -5.07 25.96 33.46
N GLU A 49 -4.58 25.75 32.25
CA GLU A 49 -4.42 24.42 31.66
C GLU A 49 -3.39 23.59 32.43
N MET A 50 -2.29 24.21 32.87
CA MET A 50 -1.25 23.57 33.69
C MET A 50 -1.81 23.19 35.06
N ASP A 51 -2.53 24.11 35.72
CA ASP A 51 -3.13 23.89 37.04
C ASP A 51 -4.21 22.79 36.98
N LYS A 52 -4.95 22.67 35.85
CA LYS A 52 -5.93 21.60 35.60
C LYS A 52 -5.32 20.26 35.16
N GLY A 53 -4.00 20.21 34.91
CA GLY A 53 -3.32 18.99 34.44
C GLY A 53 -3.70 18.56 33.01
N VAL A 54 -4.36 19.41 32.23
CA VAL A 54 -4.78 19.13 30.84
C VAL A 54 -3.82 19.71 29.80
N TRP A 55 -2.86 20.53 30.25
CA TRP A 55 -1.88 21.14 29.37
C TRP A 55 -1.06 20.11 28.60
N ARG A 56 -0.88 20.37 27.30
CA ARG A 56 0.04 19.62 26.44
C ARG A 56 0.92 20.58 25.66
N ASP A 57 2.16 20.18 25.42
CA ASP A 57 3.08 20.98 24.62
C ASP A 57 2.81 20.78 23.13
N TYR A 58 2.18 21.78 22.50
CA TYR A 58 1.92 21.80 21.05
C TYR A 58 3.01 22.49 20.22
N SER A 59 4.08 23.01 20.84
CA SER A 59 5.11 23.77 20.10
C SER A 59 5.74 22.99 18.96
N ARG A 60 5.97 21.69 19.17
CA ARG A 60 6.52 20.84 18.12
C ARG A 60 5.57 20.72 16.93
N ALA A 61 4.25 20.75 17.14
CA ALA A 61 3.28 20.74 16.06
C ALA A 61 3.25 22.07 15.29
N GLU A 62 3.55 23.19 15.95
CA GLU A 62 3.64 24.52 15.32
C GLU A 62 4.89 24.68 14.44
N THR A 63 5.98 23.97 14.76
CA THR A 63 7.27 24.09 14.05
C THR A 63 7.57 22.95 13.09
N THR A 64 7.06 21.75 13.34
CA THR A 64 7.27 20.59 12.48
C THR A 64 6.28 20.62 11.32
N THR A 65 6.76 20.55 10.08
CA THR A 65 5.90 20.45 8.90
C THR A 65 5.52 18.99 8.61
N VAL A 66 4.51 18.79 7.75
CA VAL A 66 4.19 17.46 7.22
C VAL A 66 5.40 16.87 6.48
N ALA A 67 6.14 17.67 5.72
CA ALA A 67 7.36 17.23 5.04
C ALA A 67 8.41 16.71 6.03
N ASP A 68 8.67 17.43 7.13
CA ASP A 68 9.63 17.01 8.17
C ASP A 68 9.20 15.69 8.82
N MET A 69 7.90 15.58 9.13
CA MET A 69 7.30 14.38 9.70
C MET A 69 7.46 13.17 8.76
N LEU A 70 7.22 13.34 7.46
CA LEU A 70 7.37 12.28 6.46
C LEU A 70 8.85 11.92 6.22
N ALA A 71 9.75 12.90 6.22
CA ALA A 71 11.18 12.67 6.09
C ALA A 71 11.73 11.85 7.27
N ARG A 72 11.26 12.16 8.48
CA ARG A 72 11.56 11.37 9.68
C ARG A 72 11.05 9.94 9.55
N TYR A 73 9.80 9.75 9.10
CA TYR A 73 9.23 8.42 8.86
C TYR A 73 10.05 7.61 7.85
N ALA A 74 10.47 8.25 6.75
CA ALA A 74 11.32 7.63 5.73
C ALA A 74 12.66 7.15 6.29
N ARG A 75 13.24 7.87 7.26
CA ARG A 75 14.53 7.54 7.87
C ARG A 75 14.42 6.48 8.96
N GLU A 76 13.45 6.61 9.85
CA GLU A 76 13.38 5.82 11.09
C GLU A 76 12.52 4.57 10.98
N VAL A 77 11.49 4.57 10.12
CA VAL A 77 10.48 3.49 10.09
C VAL A 77 10.49 2.73 8.77
N LEU A 78 10.84 3.40 7.68
CA LEU A 78 10.72 2.83 6.35
C LEU A 78 11.81 1.82 5.94
N PRO A 79 13.08 1.91 6.38
CA PRO A 79 14.13 0.99 5.96
C PRO A 79 13.77 -0.49 6.18
N ASP A 80 13.07 -0.80 7.27
CA ASP A 80 12.68 -2.17 7.64
C ASP A 80 11.39 -2.65 6.95
N LYS A 81 10.79 -1.87 6.05
CA LYS A 81 9.51 -2.21 5.42
C LYS A 81 9.69 -2.76 4.01
N LYS A 82 9.11 -3.94 3.77
CA LYS A 82 8.99 -4.58 2.43
C LYS A 82 8.30 -3.74 1.35
N ALA A 83 7.58 -2.67 1.73
CA ALA A 83 6.90 -1.75 0.82
C ALA A 83 7.61 -0.39 0.69
N ARG A 84 8.93 -0.34 0.97
CA ARG A 84 9.77 0.85 0.95
C ARG A 84 9.55 1.72 -0.29
N GLN A 85 9.87 1.22 -1.48
CA GLN A 85 9.82 1.99 -2.72
C GLN A 85 8.45 2.61 -3.03
N SER A 86 7.38 1.81 -2.87
CA SER A 86 6.01 2.31 -3.09
C SER A 86 5.63 3.39 -2.07
N THR A 87 6.15 3.28 -0.84
CA THR A 87 5.89 4.26 0.23
C THR A 87 6.72 5.52 0.02
N GLU A 88 7.98 5.42 -0.38
CA GLU A 88 8.83 6.58 -0.74
C GLU A 88 8.19 7.41 -1.85
N SER A 89 7.61 6.74 -2.86
CA SER A 89 6.90 7.41 -3.94
C SER A 89 5.69 8.22 -3.42
N LEU A 90 4.97 7.69 -2.42
CA LEU A 90 3.86 8.40 -1.78
C LEU A 90 4.35 9.54 -0.88
N ILE A 91 5.45 9.33 -0.14
CA ILE A 91 6.09 10.37 0.66
C ILE A 91 6.45 11.55 -0.22
N LYS A 92 7.13 11.31 -1.35
CA LYS A 92 7.48 12.36 -2.30
C LYS A 92 6.25 13.14 -2.77
N ILE A 93 5.18 12.44 -3.17
CA ILE A 93 3.92 13.07 -3.60
C ILE A 93 3.28 13.93 -2.49
N LEU A 94 3.35 13.51 -1.23
CA LEU A 94 2.81 14.27 -0.11
C LEU A 94 3.69 15.46 0.25
N THR A 95 5.01 15.28 0.26
CA THR A 95 5.99 16.35 0.52
C THR A 95 5.91 17.46 -0.51
N GLU A 96 5.69 17.14 -1.79
CA GLU A 96 5.55 18.11 -2.89
C GLU A 96 4.14 18.74 -2.98
N SER A 97 3.22 18.37 -2.09
CA SER A 97 1.84 18.89 -2.09
C SER A 97 1.67 20.08 -1.14
N GLU A 98 0.52 20.74 -1.23
CA GLU A 98 0.15 21.85 -0.34
C GLU A 98 0.23 21.44 1.14
N LEU A 99 -0.12 20.20 1.46
CA LEU A 99 -0.01 19.66 2.82
C LEU A 99 1.44 19.56 3.29
N GLY A 100 2.38 19.23 2.40
CA GLY A 100 3.79 19.01 2.73
C GLY A 100 4.42 20.22 3.43
N HIS A 101 4.03 21.42 3.00
CA HIS A 101 4.54 22.69 3.50
C HIS A 101 3.83 23.21 4.75
N MET A 102 2.71 22.60 5.17
CA MET A 102 1.96 23.02 6.34
C MET A 102 2.62 22.54 7.64
N PRO A 103 2.71 23.40 8.67
CA PRO A 103 2.93 22.95 10.04
C PRO A 103 1.85 21.96 10.47
N LEU A 104 2.20 20.95 11.26
CA LEU A 104 1.26 19.93 11.72
C LEU A 104 0.07 20.53 12.48
N ALA A 105 0.27 21.61 13.22
CA ALA A 105 -0.78 22.35 13.93
C ALA A 105 -1.79 23.03 13.00
N ALA A 106 -1.41 23.33 11.75
CA ALA A 106 -2.25 23.98 10.75
C ALA A 106 -2.98 22.98 9.84
N VAL A 107 -2.68 21.69 9.93
CA VAL A 107 -3.34 20.66 9.12
C VAL A 107 -4.75 20.41 9.69
N SER A 108 -5.77 20.79 8.92
CA SER A 108 -7.17 20.62 9.27
C SER A 108 -7.83 19.50 8.43
N PRO A 109 -8.98 18.96 8.85
CA PRO A 109 -9.76 18.06 8.00
C PRO A 109 -10.09 18.67 6.63
N GLU A 110 -10.32 19.99 6.59
CA GLU A 110 -10.58 20.75 5.36
C GLU A 110 -9.36 20.73 4.43
N SER A 111 -8.15 21.00 4.92
CA SER A 111 -6.96 20.98 4.06
C SER A 111 -6.65 19.57 3.54
N VAL A 112 -6.91 18.53 4.33
CA VAL A 112 -6.77 17.13 3.89
C VAL A 112 -7.84 16.77 2.83
N ALA A 113 -9.08 17.24 2.99
CA ALA A 113 -10.13 17.06 2.01
C ALA A 113 -9.85 17.82 0.70
N ALA A 114 -9.32 19.05 0.79
CA ALA A 114 -8.90 19.82 -0.38
C ALA A 114 -7.79 19.10 -1.15
N TYR A 115 -6.77 18.56 -0.47
CA TYR A 115 -5.74 17.72 -1.07
C TYR A 115 -6.35 16.49 -1.78
N ARG A 116 -7.27 15.78 -1.11
CA ARG A 116 -7.97 14.62 -1.70
C ARG A 116 -8.63 15.00 -3.03
N ASP A 117 -9.41 16.09 -3.04
CA ASP A 117 -10.21 16.50 -4.18
C ASP A 117 -9.33 17.04 -5.32
N HIS A 118 -8.27 17.77 -5.00
CA HIS A 118 -7.26 18.19 -5.96
C HIS A 118 -6.57 16.98 -6.60
N ARG A 119 -6.13 16.00 -5.80
CA ARG A 119 -5.44 14.81 -6.30
C ARG A 119 -6.31 13.92 -7.18
N LEU A 120 -7.61 13.82 -6.89
CA LEU A 120 -8.55 13.08 -7.75
C LEU A 120 -8.71 13.74 -9.14
N LYS A 121 -8.51 15.05 -9.25
CA LYS A 121 -8.56 15.79 -10.51
C LYS A 121 -7.22 15.82 -11.26
N THR A 122 -6.10 15.59 -10.58
CA THR A 122 -4.78 15.61 -11.22
C THR A 122 -4.68 14.53 -12.30
N ILE A 123 -4.15 14.90 -13.47
CA ILE A 123 -3.85 13.95 -14.55
C ILE A 123 -2.50 13.25 -14.29
N SER A 124 -2.51 11.93 -14.30
CA SER A 124 -1.30 11.11 -14.15
C SER A 124 -0.47 11.17 -15.44
N LYS A 125 0.75 11.71 -15.34
CA LYS A 125 1.73 11.73 -16.46
C LYS A 125 1.96 10.36 -17.11
N LYS A 126 1.81 9.27 -16.32
CA LYS A 126 2.02 7.89 -16.79
C LYS A 126 0.87 7.34 -17.62
N THR A 127 -0.36 7.76 -17.34
CA THR A 127 -1.57 7.13 -17.92
C THR A 127 -2.40 8.09 -18.76
N GLY A 128 -2.13 9.40 -18.69
CA GLY A 128 -2.96 10.44 -19.31
C GLY A 128 -4.36 10.57 -18.70
N LYS A 129 -4.66 9.84 -17.63
CA LYS A 129 -5.98 9.80 -16.97
C LYS A 129 -5.92 10.43 -15.57
N PRO A 130 -7.07 10.85 -15.00
CA PRO A 130 -7.14 11.24 -13.60
C PRO A 130 -6.57 10.18 -12.66
N VAL A 131 -5.94 10.60 -11.56
CA VAL A 131 -5.37 9.67 -10.57
C VAL A 131 -6.49 8.80 -9.98
N ALA A 132 -6.26 7.49 -9.97
CA ALA A 132 -7.24 6.53 -9.45
C ALA A 132 -7.55 6.78 -7.96
N PRO A 133 -8.82 6.64 -7.52
CA PRO A 133 -9.22 6.83 -6.12
C PRO A 133 -8.40 6.01 -5.12
N GLN A 134 -8.05 4.77 -5.50
CA GLN A 134 -7.22 3.89 -4.67
C GLN A 134 -5.82 4.46 -4.41
N THR A 135 -5.23 5.14 -5.39
CA THR A 135 -3.92 5.78 -5.25
C THR A 135 -3.97 6.93 -4.24
N VAL A 136 -5.01 7.77 -4.32
CA VAL A 136 -5.25 8.85 -3.35
C VAL A 136 -5.50 8.27 -1.94
N ARG A 137 -6.28 7.18 -1.86
CA ARG A 137 -6.52 6.47 -0.60
C ARG A 137 -5.22 5.96 0.04
N HIS A 138 -4.28 5.46 -0.75
CA HIS A 138 -2.97 5.02 -0.24
C HIS A 138 -2.14 6.18 0.34
N ALA A 139 -2.12 7.35 -0.32
CA ALA A 139 -1.45 8.54 0.20
C ALA A 139 -2.07 9.01 1.53
N LEU A 140 -3.40 9.12 1.59
CA LEU A 140 -4.12 9.52 2.82
C LEU A 140 -3.94 8.51 3.95
N SER A 141 -3.92 7.20 3.64
CA SER A 141 -3.69 6.15 4.64
C SER A 141 -2.26 6.19 5.18
N LEU A 142 -1.28 6.54 4.33
CA LEU A 142 0.08 6.77 4.77
C LEU A 142 0.15 7.99 5.68
N LEU A 143 -0.40 9.13 5.25
CA LEU A 143 -0.43 10.36 6.05
C LEU A 143 -1.07 10.12 7.42
N SER A 144 -2.24 9.48 7.45
CA SER A 144 -2.92 9.13 8.70
C SER A 144 -2.04 8.27 9.61
N ARG A 145 -1.34 7.27 9.07
CA ARG A 145 -0.42 6.41 9.83
C ARG A 145 0.73 7.22 10.43
N VAL A 146 1.37 8.07 9.62
CA VAL A 146 2.52 8.85 10.09
C VAL A 146 2.09 9.87 11.14
N VAL A 147 0.93 10.52 10.97
CA VAL A 147 0.36 11.42 12.01
C VAL A 147 0.13 10.66 13.32
N ASN A 148 -0.39 9.43 13.27
CA ASN A 148 -0.58 8.62 14.47
C ASN A 148 0.75 8.27 15.16
N ILE A 149 1.80 7.95 14.40
CA ILE A 149 3.15 7.72 14.95
C ILE A 149 3.70 9.02 15.57
N ALA A 150 3.54 10.15 14.88
CA ALA A 150 3.99 11.44 15.39
C ALA A 150 3.36 11.78 16.74
N MET A 151 2.05 11.53 16.87
CA MET A 151 1.31 11.76 18.12
C MET A 151 1.68 10.78 19.24
N LYS A 152 1.86 9.48 18.92
CA LYS A 152 2.03 8.43 19.93
C LYS A 152 3.48 8.20 20.35
N GLU A 153 4.40 8.25 19.39
CA GLU A 153 5.78 7.82 19.58
C GLU A 153 6.75 9.00 19.52
N TRP A 154 6.43 10.04 18.76
CA TRP A 154 7.33 11.19 18.61
C TRP A 154 7.02 12.34 19.56
N GLY A 155 5.96 12.23 20.38
CA GLY A 155 5.57 13.26 21.34
C GLY A 155 5.17 14.58 20.67
N ILE A 156 4.50 14.51 19.51
CA ILE A 156 3.96 15.67 18.80
C ILE A 156 2.42 15.61 18.88
N PRO A 157 1.82 16.03 20.01
CA PRO A 157 0.37 16.01 20.13
C PRO A 157 -0.27 17.02 19.18
N LEU A 158 -1.48 16.71 18.70
CA LEU A 158 -2.32 17.62 17.93
C LEU A 158 -3.59 17.90 18.72
N ALA A 159 -4.00 19.17 18.81
CA ALA A 159 -5.12 19.62 19.64
C ALA A 159 -6.44 18.91 19.31
N HIS A 160 -6.68 18.63 18.03
CA HIS A 160 -7.91 17.98 17.53
C HIS A 160 -7.68 16.54 17.06
N GLY A 161 -6.54 15.95 17.44
CA GLY A 161 -6.16 14.61 17.01
C GLY A 161 -5.78 14.52 15.53
N ASN A 162 -6.00 13.35 14.93
CA ASN A 162 -5.58 13.08 13.56
C ASN A 162 -6.62 13.58 12.54
N PRO A 163 -6.33 14.64 11.75
CA PRO A 163 -7.28 15.22 10.80
C PRO A 163 -7.68 14.26 9.68
N CYS A 164 -6.84 13.27 9.35
CA CYS A 164 -7.14 12.29 8.30
C CYS A 164 -8.28 11.33 8.67
N LEU A 165 -8.61 11.20 9.96
CA LEU A 165 -9.72 10.36 10.42
C LEU A 165 -11.08 11.07 10.32
N GLN A 166 -11.07 12.38 10.10
CA GLN A 166 -12.26 13.23 10.07
C GLN A 166 -12.70 13.55 8.63
N ILE A 167 -12.20 12.79 7.65
CA ILE A 167 -12.56 12.96 6.24
C ILE A 167 -13.15 11.68 5.65
N LYS A 168 -14.04 11.85 4.68
CA LYS A 168 -14.51 10.75 3.84
C LYS A 168 -13.40 10.33 2.87
N MET A 169 -12.97 9.08 2.97
CA MET A 169 -11.99 8.51 2.06
C MET A 169 -12.60 8.31 0.66
N PRO A 170 -11.80 8.41 -0.42
CA PRO A 170 -12.27 8.07 -1.76
C PRO A 170 -12.81 6.65 -1.81
N THR A 171 -13.93 6.46 -2.51
CA THR A 171 -14.49 5.14 -2.79
C THR A 171 -13.55 4.41 -3.76
N PRO A 172 -13.01 3.25 -3.39
CA PRO A 172 -12.19 2.47 -4.30
C PRO A 172 -13.04 1.96 -5.47
N ALA A 173 -12.41 1.76 -6.63
CA ALA A 173 -13.07 1.07 -7.74
C ALA A 173 -13.49 -0.35 -7.32
N LYS A 174 -14.55 -0.86 -7.94
CA LYS A 174 -14.95 -2.25 -7.76
C LYS A 174 -13.78 -3.18 -8.12
N SER A 175 -13.72 -4.32 -7.43
CA SER A 175 -12.75 -5.36 -7.78
C SER A 175 -13.03 -5.86 -9.21
N ARG A 176 -11.97 -6.22 -9.95
CA ARG A 176 -12.10 -6.74 -11.32
C ARG A 176 -12.61 -8.17 -11.30
N ASP A 177 -13.71 -8.47 -11.99
CA ASP A 177 -14.32 -9.81 -12.18
C ASP A 177 -14.03 -10.40 -13.58
N ARG A 178 -12.92 -9.99 -14.21
CA ARG A 178 -12.55 -10.46 -15.55
C ARG A 178 -12.15 -11.94 -15.52
N ARG A 179 -12.88 -12.76 -16.27
CA ARG A 179 -12.62 -14.20 -16.53
C ARG A 179 -12.32 -14.46 -17.99
N LEU A 180 -11.62 -15.54 -18.32
CA LEU A 180 -11.45 -15.95 -19.72
C LEU A 180 -12.82 -16.36 -20.30
N LEU A 181 -13.18 -15.81 -21.46
CA LEU A 181 -14.47 -16.02 -22.11
C LEU A 181 -14.30 -16.84 -23.40
N ASP A 182 -15.29 -17.67 -23.72
CA ASP A 182 -15.38 -18.41 -24.99
C ASP A 182 -14.05 -19.10 -25.38
N ASP A 183 -13.46 -18.70 -26.51
CA ASP A 183 -12.23 -19.25 -27.07
C ASP A 183 -10.95 -18.48 -26.64
N GLU A 184 -11.06 -17.52 -25.73
CA GLU A 184 -9.94 -16.66 -25.31
C GLU A 184 -8.77 -17.46 -24.75
N GLU A 185 -9.01 -18.53 -23.98
CA GLU A 185 -7.92 -19.38 -23.48
C GLU A 185 -7.13 -19.98 -24.64
N THR A 186 -7.83 -20.52 -25.64
CA THR A 186 -7.22 -21.15 -26.82
C THR A 186 -6.40 -20.13 -27.60
N ARG A 187 -7.00 -18.98 -27.96
CA ARG A 187 -6.29 -17.91 -28.68
C ARG A 187 -5.10 -17.38 -27.89
N LEU A 188 -5.25 -17.19 -26.57
CA LEU A 188 -4.16 -16.75 -25.70
C LEU A 188 -3.00 -17.74 -25.70
N LEU A 189 -3.28 -19.03 -25.57
CA LEU A 189 -2.24 -20.07 -25.53
C LEU A 189 -1.51 -20.23 -26.86
N ILE A 190 -2.22 -20.07 -27.99
CA ILE A 190 -1.61 -20.02 -29.33
C ILE A 190 -0.70 -18.79 -29.43
N ALA A 191 -1.20 -17.60 -29.10
CA ALA A 191 -0.40 -16.38 -29.13
C ALA A 191 0.79 -16.45 -28.17
N CYS A 192 0.66 -17.12 -27.02
CA CYS A 192 1.78 -17.32 -26.10
C CYS A 192 2.87 -18.23 -26.67
N ALA A 193 2.53 -19.21 -27.52
CA ALA A 193 3.50 -20.09 -28.17
C ALA A 193 4.41 -19.34 -29.15
N GLU A 194 3.91 -18.27 -29.77
CA GLU A 194 4.69 -17.38 -30.66
C GLU A 194 5.62 -16.42 -29.88
N SER A 195 5.60 -16.44 -28.55
CA SER A 195 6.43 -15.54 -27.76
C SER A 195 7.89 -15.96 -27.78
N ARG A 196 8.79 -14.98 -27.95
CA ARG A 196 10.24 -15.16 -27.74
C ARG A 196 10.59 -15.55 -26.30
N ASN A 197 9.69 -15.33 -25.33
CA ASN A 197 9.91 -15.79 -23.95
C ASN A 197 9.35 -17.22 -23.82
N PRO A 198 10.21 -18.26 -23.75
CA PRO A 198 9.76 -19.65 -23.73
C PRO A 198 8.93 -19.99 -22.47
N TYR A 199 9.08 -19.20 -21.40
CA TYR A 199 8.36 -19.38 -20.15
C TYR A 199 6.95 -18.78 -20.17
N LEU A 200 6.56 -17.98 -21.18
CA LEU A 200 5.26 -17.31 -21.17
C LEU A 200 4.09 -18.30 -21.18
N ARG A 201 4.04 -19.19 -22.17
CA ARG A 201 2.95 -20.17 -22.29
C ARG A 201 2.89 -21.11 -21.07
N PRO A 202 4.02 -21.71 -20.62
CA PRO A 202 4.07 -22.44 -19.36
C PRO A 202 3.54 -21.65 -18.15
N ALA A 203 3.98 -20.41 -17.96
CA ALA A 203 3.57 -19.59 -16.82
C ALA A 203 2.06 -19.25 -16.84
N VAL A 204 1.48 -19.00 -18.02
CA VAL A 204 0.03 -18.77 -18.16
C VAL A 204 -0.76 -20.03 -17.76
N ILE A 205 -0.38 -21.19 -18.28
CA ILE A 205 -1.05 -22.45 -17.93
C ILE A 205 -0.89 -22.73 -16.44
N PHE A 206 0.32 -22.59 -15.91
CA PHE A 206 0.60 -22.85 -14.50
C PHE A 206 -0.18 -21.91 -13.57
N ALA A 207 -0.32 -20.63 -13.92
CA ALA A 207 -1.13 -19.68 -13.16
C ALA A 207 -2.62 -20.09 -13.12
N ILE A 208 -3.18 -20.54 -14.26
CA ILE A 208 -4.57 -21.04 -14.34
C ILE A 208 -4.75 -22.33 -13.53
N GLN A 209 -3.72 -23.18 -13.45
CA GLN A 209 -3.83 -24.47 -12.74
C GLN A 209 -3.64 -24.36 -11.22
N THR A 210 -2.91 -23.35 -10.74
CA THR A 210 -2.47 -23.28 -9.33
C THR A 210 -3.07 -22.11 -8.55
N ALA A 211 -3.63 -21.10 -9.24
CA ALA A 211 -4.05 -19.83 -8.67
C ALA A 211 -2.94 -19.11 -7.89
N MET A 212 -1.66 -19.44 -8.09
CA MET A 212 -0.55 -18.76 -7.42
C MET A 212 -0.48 -17.28 -7.81
N ARG A 213 0.00 -16.44 -6.90
CA ARG A 213 0.27 -15.05 -7.24
C ARG A 213 1.48 -15.03 -8.17
N ALA A 214 1.48 -14.13 -9.15
CA ALA A 214 2.61 -14.01 -10.08
C ALA A 214 3.96 -13.77 -9.38
N GLY A 215 3.99 -13.07 -8.24
CA GLY A 215 5.22 -12.90 -7.45
C GLY A 215 5.60 -14.09 -6.57
N GLU A 216 4.75 -15.11 -6.45
CA GLU A 216 5.09 -16.41 -5.86
C GLU A 216 5.71 -17.33 -6.94
N MET A 217 5.36 -17.12 -8.21
CA MET A 217 5.88 -17.89 -9.34
C MET A 217 7.17 -17.31 -9.92
N LEU A 218 7.26 -15.98 -10.03
CA LEU A 218 8.24 -15.28 -10.86
C LEU A 218 9.12 -14.38 -10.01
N GLU A 219 10.40 -14.34 -10.36
CA GLU A 219 11.39 -13.47 -9.72
C GLU A 219 11.04 -11.99 -9.95
N LYS A 220 11.25 -11.17 -8.91
CA LYS A 220 11.05 -9.72 -8.95
C LYS A 220 12.31 -9.01 -8.52
N TRP A 221 12.68 -8.00 -9.29
CA TRP A 221 13.79 -7.11 -9.01
C TRP A 221 13.25 -5.75 -8.56
N GLU A 222 14.00 -5.10 -7.67
CA GLU A 222 13.82 -3.69 -7.35
C GLU A 222 15.12 -2.94 -7.59
N LEU A 223 15.00 -1.74 -8.14
CA LEU A 223 16.13 -0.84 -8.25
C LEU A 223 16.41 -0.23 -6.88
N ASN A 224 17.60 -0.48 -6.34
CA ASN A 224 18.15 0.27 -5.23
C ASN A 224 18.62 1.62 -5.77
N LYS A 225 17.96 2.71 -5.33
CA LYS A 225 18.26 4.06 -5.80
C LYS A 225 19.54 4.66 -5.19
N GLU A 226 19.97 4.15 -4.03
CA GLU A 226 21.15 4.65 -3.32
C GLU A 226 22.42 4.09 -3.95
N SER A 227 22.42 2.80 -4.31
CA SER A 227 23.55 2.14 -4.98
C SER A 227 23.47 2.15 -6.51
N GLY A 228 22.30 2.46 -7.08
CA GLY A 228 22.02 2.32 -8.51
C GLY A 228 21.94 0.86 -8.99
N SER A 229 22.07 -0.12 -8.10
CA SER A 229 22.06 -1.55 -8.44
C SER A 229 20.64 -2.14 -8.44
N GLN A 230 20.42 -3.17 -9.26
CA GLN A 230 19.22 -3.98 -9.16
C GLN A 230 19.40 -5.03 -8.07
N GLU A 231 18.49 -5.06 -7.11
CA GLU A 231 18.48 -6.05 -6.03
C GLU A 231 17.25 -6.96 -6.13
N LYS A 232 17.39 -8.21 -5.68
CA LYS A 232 16.30 -9.19 -5.72
C LYS A 232 15.28 -8.87 -4.63
N LYS A 233 14.04 -8.60 -5.02
CA LYS A 233 12.91 -8.41 -4.10
C LYS A 233 12.31 -9.74 -3.65
N SER A 234 12.25 -10.72 -4.56
CA SER A 234 11.71 -12.06 -4.31
C SER A 234 12.24 -13.03 -5.37
N ILE A 235 12.55 -14.26 -4.96
CA ILE A 235 13.26 -15.26 -5.77
C ILE A 235 12.30 -16.04 -6.70
N GLY A 236 10.97 -15.88 -6.58
CA GLY A 236 10.00 -16.70 -7.32
C GLY A 236 10.00 -18.16 -6.85
N LEU A 237 9.33 -19.05 -7.59
CA LEU A 237 9.28 -20.48 -7.27
C LEU A 237 10.57 -21.17 -7.73
N GLN A 238 11.18 -21.97 -6.87
CA GLN A 238 12.40 -22.73 -7.19
C GLN A 238 12.12 -24.22 -7.37
N TRP A 239 13.02 -24.93 -8.06
CA TRP A 239 12.88 -26.38 -8.23
C TRP A 239 12.94 -27.14 -6.90
N SER A 240 13.70 -26.64 -5.92
CA SER A 240 13.74 -27.18 -4.55
C SER A 240 12.41 -27.05 -3.80
N ASP A 241 11.53 -26.16 -4.24
CA ASP A 241 10.20 -25.98 -3.67
C ASP A 241 9.17 -26.96 -4.25
N VAL A 242 9.51 -27.69 -5.32
CA VAL A 242 8.60 -28.56 -6.07
C VAL A 242 8.88 -30.03 -5.77
N ASP A 243 7.85 -30.75 -5.31
CA ASP A 243 7.84 -32.20 -5.21
C ASP A 243 6.93 -32.76 -6.31
N LEU A 244 7.53 -33.29 -7.38
CA LEU A 244 6.81 -33.85 -8.52
C LEU A 244 6.09 -35.16 -8.19
N GLN A 245 6.58 -35.92 -7.20
CA GLN A 245 5.98 -37.19 -6.79
C GLN A 245 4.72 -36.94 -5.95
N LYS A 246 4.83 -36.08 -4.93
CA LYS A 246 3.68 -35.65 -4.11
C LYS A 246 2.75 -34.69 -4.83
N ARG A 247 3.19 -34.16 -5.97
CA ARG A 247 2.49 -33.16 -6.79
C ARG A 247 2.18 -31.90 -6.00
N THR A 248 3.20 -31.34 -5.36
CA THR A 248 3.06 -30.16 -4.51
C THR A 248 4.16 -29.15 -4.77
N ALA A 249 3.82 -27.86 -4.64
CA ALA A 249 4.79 -26.76 -4.59
C ALA A 249 4.70 -26.06 -3.23
N HIS A 250 5.80 -26.06 -2.47
CA HIS A 250 5.90 -25.40 -1.18
C HIS A 250 6.24 -23.91 -1.36
N LEU A 251 5.51 -23.02 -0.69
CA LEU A 251 5.77 -21.59 -0.72
C LEU A 251 6.26 -21.15 0.65
N PRO A 252 7.59 -21.03 0.87
CA PRO A 252 8.18 -20.92 2.20
C PRO A 252 7.83 -19.62 2.93
N THR A 253 7.65 -18.49 2.24
CA THR A 253 7.02 -17.30 2.81
C THR A 253 6.53 -16.36 1.72
N THR A 254 5.23 -16.05 1.73
CA THR A 254 4.66 -15.06 0.79
C THR A 254 4.55 -13.68 1.43
N LYS A 255 4.38 -12.64 0.61
CA LYS A 255 4.35 -11.20 0.98
C LYS A 255 3.49 -10.84 2.21
N ASN A 256 2.54 -11.70 2.62
CA ASN A 256 1.58 -11.45 3.70
C ASN A 256 1.57 -12.50 4.82
N GLY A 257 2.56 -13.38 4.94
CA GLY A 257 2.65 -14.30 6.09
C GLY A 257 1.93 -15.62 5.87
N GLU A 258 2.57 -16.64 6.44
CA GLU A 258 2.32 -18.09 6.38
C GLU A 258 2.83 -18.77 5.10
N ALA A 259 3.62 -19.80 5.36
CA ALA A 259 4.02 -20.78 4.36
C ALA A 259 2.77 -21.57 3.96
N ARG A 260 2.69 -21.98 2.69
CA ARG A 260 1.63 -22.89 2.26
C ARG A 260 2.12 -23.82 1.17
N THR A 261 1.51 -24.98 1.09
CA THR A 261 1.78 -25.95 0.04
C THR A 261 0.62 -25.96 -0.94
N VAL A 262 0.93 -25.73 -2.22
CA VAL A 262 -0.06 -25.68 -3.30
C VAL A 262 -0.09 -27.04 -4.00
N PRO A 263 -1.26 -27.70 -4.09
CA PRO A 263 -1.39 -28.94 -4.87
C PRO A 263 -1.29 -28.63 -6.37
N LEU A 264 -0.61 -29.51 -7.10
CA LEU A 264 -0.37 -29.41 -8.53
C LEU A 264 -1.26 -30.40 -9.28
N SER A 265 -2.09 -29.90 -10.19
CA SER A 265 -2.87 -30.75 -11.09
C SER A 265 -1.96 -31.52 -12.04
N SER A 266 -2.46 -32.61 -12.64
CA SER A 266 -1.70 -33.35 -13.66
C SER A 266 -1.24 -32.46 -14.82
N ARG A 267 -2.03 -31.42 -15.18
CA ARG A 267 -1.64 -30.44 -16.21
C ARG A 267 -0.55 -29.49 -15.71
N ALA A 268 -0.57 -29.09 -14.44
CA ALA A 268 0.53 -28.31 -13.85
C ALA A 268 1.83 -29.12 -13.82
N ILE A 269 1.76 -30.40 -13.44
CA ILE A 269 2.92 -31.31 -13.44
C ILE A 269 3.48 -31.46 -14.85
N ARG A 270 2.63 -31.69 -15.85
CA ARG A 270 3.08 -31.77 -17.26
C ARG A 270 3.80 -30.49 -17.70
N VAL A 271 3.25 -29.32 -17.36
CA VAL A 271 3.93 -28.05 -17.63
C VAL A 271 5.32 -28.02 -17.01
N LEU A 272 5.47 -28.45 -15.75
CA LEU A 272 6.77 -28.49 -15.10
C LEU A 272 7.73 -29.49 -15.76
N SER A 273 7.25 -30.69 -16.10
CA SER A 273 8.06 -31.71 -16.76
C SER A 273 8.56 -31.29 -18.14
N ASP A 274 7.78 -30.48 -18.87
CA ASP A 274 8.12 -30.01 -20.22
C ASP A 274 8.97 -28.72 -20.22
N LEU A 275 9.23 -28.11 -19.06
CA LEU A 275 10.02 -26.87 -18.98
C LEU A 275 11.50 -27.15 -19.30
N PRO A 276 12.19 -26.20 -19.97
CA PRO A 276 13.63 -26.29 -20.10
C PRO A 276 14.28 -26.22 -18.71
N HIS A 277 14.92 -27.32 -18.29
CA HIS A 277 15.61 -27.40 -17.02
C HIS A 277 17.06 -26.93 -17.20
N ASN A 278 17.39 -25.76 -16.62
CA ASN A 278 18.77 -25.29 -16.54
C ASN A 278 19.31 -25.61 -15.13
N PRO A 279 20.28 -26.53 -14.98
CA PRO A 279 20.83 -26.90 -13.68
C PRO A 279 21.46 -25.73 -12.90
N ASN A 280 21.88 -24.67 -13.60
CA ASN A 280 22.50 -23.49 -13.00
C ASN A 280 21.50 -22.40 -12.61
N ASP A 281 20.21 -22.57 -12.93
CA ASP A 281 19.15 -21.64 -12.56
C ASP A 281 18.16 -22.33 -11.60
N PRO A 282 18.16 -21.97 -10.30
CA PRO A 282 17.27 -22.63 -9.34
C PRO A 282 15.79 -22.33 -9.59
N ARG A 283 15.46 -21.32 -10.41
CA ARG A 283 14.08 -20.89 -10.67
C ARG A 283 13.36 -21.90 -11.57
N VAL A 284 12.10 -22.20 -11.23
CA VAL A 284 11.21 -22.99 -12.11
C VAL A 284 10.96 -22.25 -13.42
N PHE A 285 10.69 -20.95 -13.32
CA PHE A 285 10.58 -20.07 -14.48
C PHE A 285 11.82 -19.18 -14.52
N GLY A 286 12.74 -19.47 -15.43
CA GLY A 286 13.99 -18.71 -15.65
C GLY A 286 13.78 -17.32 -16.27
N THR A 287 12.81 -16.56 -15.76
CA THR A 287 12.42 -15.24 -16.26
C THR A 287 11.90 -14.36 -15.12
N THR A 288 11.76 -13.06 -15.37
CA THR A 288 11.27 -12.11 -14.40
C THR A 288 9.77 -11.86 -14.55
N TYR A 289 9.15 -11.36 -13.49
CA TYR A 289 7.77 -10.88 -13.52
C TYR A 289 7.55 -9.86 -14.63
N GLU A 290 8.46 -8.90 -14.80
CA GLU A 290 8.40 -7.87 -15.84
C GLU A 290 8.48 -8.50 -17.23
N GLY A 291 9.35 -9.51 -17.41
CA GLY A 291 9.48 -10.26 -18.65
C GLY A 291 8.19 -10.97 -19.05
N ILE A 292 7.52 -11.64 -18.10
CA ILE A 292 6.21 -12.25 -18.32
C ILE A 292 5.14 -11.19 -18.56
N HIS A 293 5.09 -10.13 -17.75
CA HIS A 293 4.08 -9.08 -17.88
C HIS A 293 4.10 -8.45 -19.28
N GLN A 294 5.28 -8.05 -19.77
CA GLN A 294 5.42 -7.45 -21.10
C GLN A 294 5.06 -8.43 -22.21
N SER A 295 5.50 -9.69 -22.10
CA SER A 295 5.20 -10.72 -23.10
C SER A 295 3.72 -11.12 -23.09
N PHE A 296 3.07 -11.12 -21.93
CA PHE A 296 1.64 -11.37 -21.77
C PHE A 296 0.79 -10.28 -22.41
N VAL A 297 1.12 -9.00 -22.18
CA VAL A 297 0.44 -7.86 -22.83
C VAL A 297 0.52 -7.97 -24.36
N ARG A 298 1.71 -8.30 -24.89
CA ARG A 298 1.88 -8.54 -26.33
C ARG A 298 1.08 -9.73 -26.83
N ALA A 299 1.01 -10.82 -26.05
CA ALA A 299 0.22 -12.00 -26.41
C ALA A 299 -1.28 -11.71 -26.43
N CYS A 300 -1.81 -10.97 -25.44
CA CYS A 300 -3.20 -10.52 -25.45
C CYS A 300 -3.50 -9.66 -26.68
N LYS A 301 -2.59 -8.73 -27.04
CA LYS A 301 -2.73 -7.93 -28.26
C LYS A 301 -2.77 -8.79 -29.52
N ARG A 302 -1.88 -9.78 -29.66
CA ARG A 302 -1.88 -10.73 -30.79
C ARG A 302 -3.16 -11.56 -30.86
N ALA A 303 -3.65 -11.99 -29.70
CA ALA A 303 -4.86 -12.80 -29.59
C ALA A 303 -6.14 -11.98 -29.77
N GLY A 304 -6.09 -10.64 -29.84
CA GLY A 304 -7.29 -9.79 -29.86
C GLY A 304 -8.06 -9.80 -28.53
N ILE A 305 -7.36 -10.00 -27.40
CA ILE A 305 -7.97 -10.05 -26.07
C ILE A 305 -7.85 -8.69 -25.40
N GLU A 306 -9.00 -8.12 -25.05
CA GLU A 306 -9.09 -6.84 -24.37
C GLU A 306 -9.30 -7.00 -22.85
N ASP A 307 -8.77 -6.02 -22.11
CA ASP A 307 -8.88 -5.89 -20.65
C ASP A 307 -8.55 -7.15 -19.84
N LEU A 308 -7.61 -8.00 -20.29
CA LEU A 308 -7.10 -9.14 -19.52
C LEU A 308 -5.72 -8.83 -18.93
N ARG A 309 -5.54 -9.06 -17.63
CA ARG A 309 -4.25 -8.96 -16.94
C ARG A 309 -3.78 -10.33 -16.50
N PHE A 310 -2.47 -10.52 -16.37
CA PHE A 310 -1.91 -11.78 -15.86
C PHE A 310 -2.47 -12.16 -14.48
N HIS A 311 -2.77 -11.17 -13.62
CA HIS A 311 -3.38 -11.43 -12.32
C HIS A 311 -4.83 -11.94 -12.41
N ASP A 312 -5.54 -11.63 -13.49
CA ASP A 312 -6.91 -12.13 -13.71
C ASP A 312 -6.89 -13.66 -13.93
N LEU A 313 -5.77 -14.26 -14.33
CA LEU A 313 -5.61 -15.73 -14.40
C LEU A 313 -5.74 -16.41 -13.02
N ARG A 314 -5.35 -15.73 -11.94
CA ARG A 314 -5.59 -16.23 -10.58
C ARG A 314 -7.07 -16.17 -10.21
N HIS A 315 -7.78 -15.13 -10.67
CA HIS A 315 -9.22 -15.04 -10.51
C HIS A 315 -9.90 -16.20 -11.25
N GLU A 316 -9.52 -16.43 -12.52
CA GLU A 316 -10.00 -17.56 -13.32
C GLU A 316 -9.75 -18.91 -12.64
N ALA A 317 -8.52 -19.16 -12.17
CA ALA A 317 -8.18 -20.38 -11.46
C ALA A 317 -9.03 -20.61 -10.21
N THR A 318 -9.26 -19.55 -9.43
CA THR A 318 -10.07 -19.60 -8.21
C THR A 318 -11.53 -19.93 -8.54
N SER A 319 -12.10 -19.31 -9.59
CA SER A 319 -13.45 -19.64 -10.07
C SER A 319 -13.55 -21.10 -10.51
N ARG A 320 -12.58 -21.61 -11.27
CA ARG A 320 -12.53 -23.02 -11.70
C ARG A 320 -12.45 -24.01 -10.54
N PHE A 321 -11.84 -23.63 -9.42
CA PHE A 321 -11.82 -24.49 -8.24
C PHE A 321 -13.21 -24.66 -7.63
N PHE A 322 -14.00 -23.58 -7.55
CA PHE A 322 -15.39 -23.67 -7.10
C PHE A 322 -16.26 -24.45 -8.10
N GLU A 323 -16.08 -24.25 -9.41
CA GLU A 323 -16.77 -25.01 -10.46
C GLU A 323 -16.47 -26.52 -10.40
N LYS A 324 -15.27 -26.89 -9.92
CA LYS A 324 -14.88 -28.28 -9.64
C LYS A 324 -15.44 -28.83 -8.32
N GLY A 325 -16.24 -28.04 -7.59
CA GLY A 325 -16.85 -28.45 -6.32
C GLY A 325 -15.94 -28.38 -5.11
N LEU A 326 -14.80 -27.68 -5.17
CA LEU A 326 -13.98 -27.48 -3.96
C LEU A 326 -14.70 -26.55 -2.99
N ARG A 327 -14.64 -26.90 -1.70
CA ARG A 327 -15.19 -26.11 -0.61
C ARG A 327 -14.33 -24.88 -0.31
N GLU A 328 -14.91 -23.87 0.33
CA GLU A 328 -14.29 -22.58 0.59
C GLU A 328 -12.95 -22.72 1.32
N MET A 329 -12.88 -23.59 2.33
CA MET A 329 -11.65 -23.83 3.09
C MET A 329 -10.55 -24.48 2.24
N GLN A 330 -10.91 -25.39 1.33
CA GLN A 330 -9.96 -26.01 0.41
C GLN A 330 -9.42 -24.96 -0.56
N VAL A 331 -10.30 -24.14 -1.14
CA VAL A 331 -9.89 -23.04 -2.03
C VAL A 331 -9.03 -22.02 -1.29
N ALA A 332 -9.38 -21.66 -0.05
CA ALA A 332 -8.61 -20.75 0.79
C ALA A 332 -7.19 -21.27 1.04
N ALA A 333 -7.04 -22.56 1.36
CA ALA A 333 -5.75 -23.20 1.58
C ALA A 333 -4.88 -23.19 0.30
N ILE A 334 -5.45 -23.49 -0.86
CA ILE A 334 -4.73 -23.49 -2.15
C ILE A 334 -4.30 -22.05 -2.51
N THR A 335 -5.26 -21.13 -2.50
CA THR A 335 -5.06 -19.77 -2.98
C THR A 335 -4.30 -18.89 -1.97
N GLY A 336 -4.29 -19.23 -0.68
CA GLY A 336 -3.72 -18.40 0.39
C GLY A 336 -4.53 -17.13 0.63
N HIS A 337 -5.86 -17.25 0.69
CA HIS A 337 -6.74 -16.19 1.17
C HIS A 337 -6.87 -16.28 2.69
N LYS A 338 -6.63 -15.16 3.40
CA LYS A 338 -6.65 -15.13 4.87
C LYS A 338 -8.06 -15.14 5.47
N THR A 339 -9.01 -14.55 4.76
CA THR A 339 -10.40 -14.48 5.21
C THR A 339 -11.32 -15.01 4.11
N LEU A 340 -12.34 -15.76 4.51
CA LEU A 340 -13.35 -16.30 3.59
C LEU A 340 -14.15 -15.18 2.89
N GLN A 341 -14.21 -13.98 3.49
CA GLN A 341 -14.81 -12.82 2.84
C GLN A 341 -14.16 -12.49 1.49
N MET A 342 -12.85 -12.78 1.31
CA MET A 342 -12.17 -12.62 0.03
C MET A 342 -12.67 -13.61 -1.04
N LEU A 343 -13.23 -14.75 -0.61
CA LEU A 343 -13.77 -15.79 -1.47
C LEU A 343 -15.26 -15.61 -1.79
N LYS A 344 -15.97 -14.74 -1.06
CA LYS A 344 -17.42 -14.50 -1.21
C LYS A 344 -17.87 -14.23 -2.66
N ARG A 345 -17.01 -13.59 -3.45
CA ARG A 345 -17.28 -13.26 -4.87
C ARG A 345 -17.20 -14.44 -5.82
N TYR A 346 -16.67 -15.57 -5.39
CA TYR A 346 -16.56 -16.80 -6.19
C TYR A 346 -17.64 -17.81 -5.80
N THR A 347 -18.15 -17.71 -4.57
CA THR A 347 -19.26 -18.50 -4.06
C THR A 347 -20.57 -17.90 -4.59
N HIS A 348 -20.87 -18.10 -5.86
CA HIS A 348 -22.21 -17.83 -6.40
C HIS A 348 -23.13 -18.98 -5.98
N LEU A 349 -23.47 -19.03 -4.69
CA LEU A 349 -24.48 -19.95 -4.19
C LEU A 349 -25.83 -19.53 -4.78
N LYS A 350 -26.32 -20.30 -5.75
CA LYS A 350 -27.65 -20.16 -6.30
C LYS A 350 -28.65 -20.79 -5.33
N ALA A 351 -29.77 -20.12 -5.09
CA ALA A 351 -30.79 -20.64 -4.18
C ALA A 351 -31.35 -21.99 -4.65
N GLU A 352 -31.41 -22.20 -5.96
CA GLU A 352 -31.86 -23.43 -6.60
C GLU A 352 -30.90 -24.60 -6.33
N ASP A 353 -29.59 -24.33 -6.32
CA ASP A 353 -28.58 -25.35 -6.01
C ASP A 353 -28.57 -25.68 -4.51
N LEU A 354 -28.85 -24.69 -3.66
CA LEU A 354 -29.04 -24.91 -2.22
C LEU A 354 -30.32 -25.70 -1.93
N ALA A 355 -31.41 -25.43 -2.64
CA ALA A 355 -32.68 -26.15 -2.47
C ALA A 355 -32.52 -27.64 -2.74
N LYS A 356 -31.79 -28.03 -3.80
CA LYS A 356 -31.47 -29.44 -4.11
C LYS A 356 -30.70 -30.15 -2.98
N LEU A 357 -29.95 -29.41 -2.17
CA LEU A 357 -29.20 -29.97 -1.03
C LEU A 357 -30.05 -30.11 0.23
N LEU A 358 -31.21 -29.46 0.30
CA LEU A 358 -32.08 -29.46 1.49
C LEU A 358 -33.19 -30.52 1.45
N GLY A 359 -33.39 -31.19 0.31
CA GLY A 359 -34.43 -32.20 0.10
C GLY A 359 -35.41 -31.77 -0.96
#